data_AF-A0A378WW88-F1
#
_entry.id   AF-A0A378WW88-F1
#
_cell.length_a   1.000
_cell.length_b   1.000
_cell.length_c   1.000
_cell.angle_alpha   90.00
_cell.angle_beta   90.00
_cell.angle_gamma   90.00
#
_symmetry.space_group_name_H-M   'P 1'
#
loop_
_entity.id
_entity.type
_entity.pdbx_description
1 polymer ?
#
loop_
_entity_poly.entity_id
_entity_poly.type
_entity_poly.pdbx_seq_one_letter_code
_entity_poly.pdbx_strand_id
1 'polypeptide(L)'
;MTGTLTGPIAELTASLGDAVVTDRQTMIGYLRDHSLLSRAGDPIAVVRARTTDHVVATLTTANRYGVPVVTRGPAPDWPGAATRSTAASF
;
A
#
# COMPACT_ATOMS: atom_id res chain seq x y z
N MET A 1 24.14 11.69 -11.20
CA MET A 1 24.06 11.42 -9.75
C MET A 1 22.88 10.49 -9.53
N THR A 2 23.11 9.17 -9.59
CA THR A 2 22.06 8.15 -9.46
C THR A 2 22.23 7.51 -8.09
N GLY A 3 21.58 8.08 -7.08
CA GLY A 3 21.57 7.48 -5.75
C GLY A 3 20.75 6.19 -5.80
N THR A 4 21.35 5.07 -5.44
CA THR A 4 20.64 3.79 -5.29
C THR A 4 19.53 3.99 -4.24
N LEU A 5 18.29 4.03 -4.71
CA LEU A 5 17.09 4.10 -3.88
C LEU A 5 17.01 2.82 -3.05
N THR A 6 17.65 2.84 -1.88
CA THR A 6 17.80 1.65 -1.04
C THR A 6 16.55 1.50 -0.19
N GLY A 7 15.80 0.41 -0.42
CA GLY A 7 14.70 -0.01 0.43
C GLY A 7 13.32 0.03 -0.24
N PRO A 8 12.33 -0.64 0.36
CA PRO A 8 11.03 -0.90 -0.27
C PRO A 8 10.27 0.37 -0.64
N ILE A 9 10.27 1.39 0.23
CA ILE A 9 9.59 2.67 -0.04
C ILE A 9 10.17 3.36 -1.26
N ALA A 10 11.50 3.34 -1.38
CA ALA A 10 12.21 4.03 -2.44
C ALA A 10 11.97 3.33 -3.79
N GLU A 11 12.00 1.99 -3.82
CA GLU A 11 11.66 1.21 -5.02
C GLU A 11 10.17 1.37 -5.42
N LEU A 12 9.25 1.36 -4.46
CA LEU A 12 7.82 1.60 -4.72
C LEU A 12 7.58 3.02 -5.25
N THR A 13 8.19 4.04 -4.64
CA THR A 13 8.00 5.44 -5.06
C THR A 13 8.55 5.65 -6.48
N ALA A 14 9.67 5.02 -6.83
CA ALA A 14 10.22 5.09 -8.18
C ALA A 14 9.37 4.37 -9.23
N SER A 15 8.75 3.23 -8.87
CA SER A 15 7.96 2.42 -9.80
C SER A 15 6.52 2.89 -9.95
N LEU A 16 5.91 3.41 -8.88
CA LEU A 16 4.48 3.69 -8.79
C LEU A 16 4.13 5.18 -8.60
N GLY A 17 5.12 6.02 -8.28
CA GLY A 17 4.95 7.46 -8.14
C GLY A 17 3.88 7.85 -7.12
N ASP A 18 2.90 8.64 -7.56
CA ASP A 18 1.81 9.21 -6.75
C ASP A 18 0.85 8.15 -6.17
N ALA A 19 0.92 6.91 -6.65
CA ALA A 19 0.18 5.82 -6.06
C ALA A 19 0.74 5.38 -4.69
N VAL A 20 1.94 5.82 -4.30
CA VAL A 20 2.55 5.51 -2.99
C VAL A 20 2.33 6.68 -2.02
N VAL A 21 1.75 6.37 -0.86
CA VAL A 21 1.58 7.29 0.24
C VAL A 21 2.50 6.88 1.38
N THR A 22 3.36 7.80 1.82
CA THR A 22 4.26 7.62 2.97
C THR A 22 4.04 8.65 4.07
N ASP A 23 3.23 9.68 3.79
CA ASP A 23 2.85 10.67 4.79
C ASP A 23 2.02 10.01 5.89
N ARG A 24 2.51 10.11 7.13
CA ARG A 24 1.92 9.40 8.27
C ARG A 24 0.50 9.86 8.56
N GLN A 25 0.20 11.15 8.43
CA GLN A 25 -1.15 11.67 8.68
C GLN A 25 -2.16 11.11 7.67
N THR A 26 -1.75 11.02 6.40
CA THR A 26 -2.57 10.42 5.34
C THR A 26 -2.76 8.91 5.55
N MET A 27 -1.73 8.20 6.03
CA MET A 27 -1.81 6.76 6.29
C MET A 27 -2.72 6.40 7.48
N ILE A 28 -3.00 7.32 8.41
CA ILE A 28 -3.88 7.05 9.55
C ILE A 28 -5.28 6.60 9.10
N GLY A 29 -5.78 7.13 7.98
CA GLY A 29 -7.07 6.70 7.40
C GLY A 29 -7.09 5.24 6.93
N TYR A 30 -5.92 4.63 6.73
CA TYR A 30 -5.77 3.24 6.31
C TYR A 30 -5.54 2.26 7.47
N LEU A 31 -5.22 2.74 8.67
CA LEU A 31 -4.97 1.91 9.86
C LEU A 31 -6.21 1.17 10.36
N ARG A 32 -7.41 1.71 10.13
CA ARG A 32 -8.65 1.16 10.70
C ARG A 32 -9.33 0.22 9.71
N ASP A 33 -8.99 -1.06 9.77
CA ASP A 33 -9.87 -2.13 9.28
C ASP A 33 -11.18 -2.10 10.12
N HIS A 34 -12.34 -2.32 9.49
CA HIS A 34 -13.62 -2.46 10.21
C HIS A 34 -13.69 -3.79 11.01
N SER A 35 -12.71 -4.67 10.86
CA SER A 35 -12.44 -5.80 11.74
C SER A 35 -11.96 -5.31 13.11
N LEU A 36 -12.80 -5.49 14.12
CA LEU A 36 -12.52 -5.15 15.53
C LEU A 36 -11.40 -6.00 16.18
N LEU A 37 -10.70 -6.85 15.42
CA LEU A 37 -9.90 -7.96 15.95
C LEU A 37 -8.41 -7.93 15.61
N SER A 38 -7.87 -6.88 15.01
CA SER A 38 -6.42 -6.82 14.76
C SER A 38 -5.86 -5.43 14.93
N ARG A 39 -4.89 -5.31 15.84
CA ARG A 39 -4.03 -4.13 15.95
C ARG A 39 -3.09 -4.18 14.74
N ALA A 40 -3.49 -3.53 13.64
CA ALA A 40 -2.60 -3.33 12.52
C ALA A 40 -1.33 -2.62 13.03
N GLY A 41 -0.15 -3.09 12.61
CA GLY A 41 1.11 -2.38 12.83
C GLY A 41 1.09 -0.99 12.18
N ASP A 42 2.13 -0.20 12.42
CA ASP A 42 2.27 1.10 11.77
C ASP A 42 2.76 0.93 10.32
N PRO A 43 1.95 1.28 9.30
CA PRO A 43 2.33 1.16 7.90
C PRO A 43 3.52 2.03 7.57
N ILE A 44 4.50 1.44 6.88
CA ILE A 44 5.65 2.17 6.32
C ILE A 44 5.31 2.83 4.97
N ALA A 45 4.25 2.36 4.29
CA ALA A 45 3.69 2.94 3.07
C ALA A 45 2.27 2.42 2.86
N VAL A 46 1.46 3.13 2.06
CA VAL A 46 0.18 2.66 1.50
C VAL A 46 0.23 2.80 -0.01
N VAL A 47 -0.14 1.75 -0.74
CA VAL A 47 -0.28 1.80 -2.20
C VAL A 47 -1.75 1.96 -2.58
N ARG A 48 -2.06 2.92 -3.45
CA ARG A 48 -3.37 3.13 -4.07
C ARG A 48 -3.32 2.57 -5.48
N ALA A 49 -3.34 1.25 -5.60
CA ALA A 49 -3.24 0.57 -6.89
C ALA A 49 -4.40 0.97 -7.82
N ARG A 50 -4.07 1.40 -9.04
CA ARG A 50 -5.05 1.78 -10.08
C ARG A 50 -5.11 0.79 -11.23
N THR A 51 -4.08 -0.05 -11.35
CA THR A 51 -3.93 -1.09 -12.38
C THR A 51 -3.44 -2.38 -11.74
N THR A 52 -3.57 -3.49 -12.46
CA THR A 52 -2.98 -4.76 -12.01
C THR A 52 -1.46 -4.68 -11.91
N ASP A 53 -0.81 -3.90 -12.77
CA ASP A 53 0.66 -3.72 -12.73
C ASP A 53 1.12 -3.07 -11.42
N HIS A 54 0.33 -2.14 -10.87
CA HIS A 54 0.62 -1.57 -9.55
C HIS A 54 0.59 -2.65 -8.46
N VAL A 55 -0.37 -3.58 -8.53
CA VAL A 55 -0.49 -4.68 -7.57
C VAL A 55 0.71 -5.63 -7.71
N VAL A 56 1.07 -5.99 -8.94
CA VAL A 56 2.22 -6.86 -9.22
C VAL A 56 3.51 -6.24 -8.68
N ALA A 57 3.81 -4.99 -9.05
CA ALA A 57 4.99 -4.29 -8.56
C ALA A 57 5.04 -4.20 -7.03
N THR A 58 3.89 -3.96 -6.39
CA THR A 58 3.77 -3.92 -4.93
C THR A 58 4.11 -5.26 -4.29
N LEU A 59 3.48 -6.34 -4.75
CA LEU A 59 3.68 -7.69 -4.20
C LEU A 59 5.10 -8.20 -4.46
N THR A 60 5.66 -7.93 -5.65
CA THR A 60 7.05 -8.27 -5.97
C THR A 60 8.04 -7.55 -5.07
N THR A 61 7.86 -6.23 -4.88
CA THR A 61 8.73 -5.44 -4.00
C THR A 61 8.61 -5.91 -2.54
N ALA A 62 7.38 -6.09 -2.06
CA ALA A 62 7.12 -6.57 -0.70
C ALA A 62 7.74 -7.96 -0.46
N ASN A 63 7.60 -8.89 -1.40
CA ASN A 63 8.23 -10.20 -1.31
C ASN A 63 9.76 -10.12 -1.29
N ARG A 64 10.37 -9.29 -2.16
CA ARG A 64 11.82 -9.08 -2.20
C ARG A 64 12.39 -8.60 -0.88
N TYR A 65 11.68 -7.68 -0.22
CA TYR A 65 12.13 -7.07 1.05
C TYR A 65 11.56 -7.77 2.29
N GLY A 66 10.79 -8.84 2.15
CA GLY A 66 10.20 -9.58 3.27
C GLY A 66 9.16 -8.78 4.07
N VAL A 67 8.47 -7.86 3.41
CA VAL A 67 7.57 -6.90 4.06
C VAL A 67 6.11 -7.38 3.89
N PRO A 68 5.31 -7.48 4.97
CA PRO A 68 3.95 -8.05 4.91
C PRO A 68 2.96 -7.16 4.14
N VAL A 69 1.96 -7.74 3.46
CA VAL A 69 0.96 -6.95 2.71
C VAL A 69 -0.44 -7.21 3.24
N VAL A 70 -1.11 -6.15 3.69
CA VAL A 70 -2.52 -6.18 4.12
C VAL A 70 -3.42 -5.52 3.08
N THR A 71 -4.11 -6.33 2.27
CA THR A 71 -5.06 -5.85 1.25
C THR A 71 -6.30 -5.19 1.85
N ARG A 72 -6.83 -4.14 1.22
CA ARG A 72 -8.04 -3.42 1.68
C ARG A 72 -9.11 -3.36 0.58
N GLY A 73 -10.35 -3.72 0.90
CA GLY A 73 -11.48 -3.52 0.00
C GLY A 73 -11.94 -2.05 -0.05
N PRO A 74 -12.80 -1.70 -1.01
CA PRO A 74 -13.55 -0.44 -0.98
C PRO A 74 -14.43 -0.34 0.28
N ALA A 75 -14.68 0.89 0.74
CA ALA A 75 -15.59 1.15 1.86
C ALA A 75 -17.04 0.75 1.49
N PRO A 76 -17.84 0.27 2.46
CA PRO A 76 -19.15 -0.35 2.21
C PRO A 76 -20.21 0.56 1.58
N ASP A 77 -20.00 1.88 1.50
CA ASP A 77 -20.95 2.87 0.98
C ASP A 77 -20.69 3.31 -0.47
N TRP A 78 -19.81 2.65 -1.23
CA TRP A 78 -19.54 3.00 -2.63
C TRP A 78 -20.30 2.12 -3.65
N PRO A 79 -21.27 2.65 -4.43
CA PRO A 79 -21.89 1.90 -5.51
C PRO A 79 -20.85 1.64 -6.62
N GLY A 80 -20.51 0.37 -6.85
CA GLY A 80 -19.46 -0.04 -7.80
C GLY A 80 -18.18 -0.60 -7.17
N ALA A 81 -18.26 -1.13 -5.93
CA ALA A 81 -17.19 -1.72 -5.11
C ALA A 81 -16.44 -2.95 -5.69
N ALA A 82 -16.17 -2.98 -7.00
CA ALA A 82 -15.29 -3.93 -7.68
C ALA A 82 -13.89 -3.35 -7.99
N THR A 83 -13.56 -2.16 -7.49
CA THR A 83 -12.25 -1.54 -7.76
C THR A 83 -11.24 -1.90 -6.67
N ARG A 84 -10.32 -2.78 -7.05
CA ARG A 84 -9.20 -3.35 -6.29
C ARG A 84 -8.26 -2.27 -5.74
N SER A 85 -8.45 -1.83 -4.50
CA SER A 85 -7.47 -1.01 -3.79
C SER A 85 -6.57 -1.87 -2.91
N THR A 86 -5.54 -2.53 -3.46
CA THR A 86 -4.52 -3.14 -2.61
C THR A 86 -3.79 -2.05 -1.84
N ALA A 87 -4.23 -1.75 -0.62
CA ALA A 87 -3.32 -1.20 0.37
C ALA A 87 -2.26 -2.27 0.65
N ALA A 88 -1.02 -1.87 0.77
CA ALA A 88 -0.08 -2.59 1.61
C ALA A 88 -0.11 -1.81 2.91
N SER A 89 -0.51 -2.43 4.01
CA SER A 89 -0.09 -1.95 5.32
C SER A 89 1.07 -2.85 5.73
N PHE A 90 2.18 -2.22 6.06
CA PHE A 90 3.35 -2.86 6.64
C PHE A 90 3.32 -2.76 8.17
#